data_AF-A0A937VXH4-F1
#
_entry.id   AF-A0A937VXH4-F1
#
_cell.length_a   1.000
_cell.length_b   1.000
_cell.length_c   1.000
_cell.angle_alpha   90.00
_cell.angle_beta   90.00
_cell.angle_gamma   90.00
#
_symmetry.space_group_name_H-M   'P 1'
#
loop_
_entity.id
_entity.type
_entity.pdbx_description
1 polymer ?
#
loop_
_entity_poly.entity_id
_entity_poly.type
_entity_poly.pdbx_seq_one_letter_code
_entity_poly.pdbx_strand_id
1 'polypeptide(L)'
;MCITLLILTACRSDPVERALKGEFAPDVNNLVIFGYCQTCHIHRAFNPSEHLARVRPLYDRTPYTVTNQCRACHLVSEDTWNVKHRKTIFPADVRQNRYAAHEKRFLKDNPEFPSGGK
;
A
#
# COMPACT_ATOMS: atom_id res chain seq x y z
N MET A 1 -37.05 -27.41 -20.18
CA MET A 1 -36.48 -27.01 -18.87
C MET A 1 -35.02 -26.64 -19.11
N CYS A 2 -34.73 -25.37 -19.41
CA CYS A 2 -33.36 -24.91 -19.67
C CYS A 2 -32.67 -24.65 -18.33
N ILE A 3 -31.66 -25.46 -18.02
CA ILE A 3 -30.78 -25.26 -16.87
C ILE A 3 -29.78 -24.17 -17.28
N THR A 4 -30.01 -22.94 -16.86
CA THR A 4 -29.02 -21.85 -16.98
C THR A 4 -27.95 -22.05 -15.91
N LEU A 5 -26.78 -22.54 -16.33
CA LEU A 5 -25.59 -22.61 -15.48
C LEU A 5 -25.07 -21.16 -15.30
N LEU A 6 -25.42 -20.53 -14.17
CA LEU A 6 -24.78 -19.30 -13.71
C LEU A 6 -23.35 -19.65 -13.29
N ILE A 7 -22.41 -19.51 -14.23
CA ILE A 7 -20.98 -19.57 -13.93
C ILE A 7 -20.68 -18.26 -13.18
N LEU A 8 -20.67 -18.34 -11.84
CA LEU A 8 -20.12 -17.29 -10.99
C LEU A 8 -18.61 -17.23 -11.26
N THR A 9 -18.20 -16.39 -12.20
CA THR A 9 -16.80 -15.99 -12.31
C THR A 9 -16.47 -15.19 -11.06
N ALA A 10 -15.92 -15.85 -10.04
CA ALA A 10 -15.36 -15.16 -8.90
C ALA A 10 -14.23 -14.25 -9.41
N CYS A 11 -14.50 -12.95 -9.53
CA CYS A 11 -13.50 -11.96 -9.86
C CYS A 11 -12.39 -12.05 -8.81
N ARG A 12 -11.25 -12.67 -9.18
CA ARG A 12 -10.07 -12.76 -8.33
C ARG A 12 -9.60 -11.33 -8.03
N SER A 13 -9.31 -11.04 -6.76
CA SER A 13 -8.78 -9.73 -6.37
C SER A 13 -7.47 -9.43 -7.09
N ASP A 14 -7.32 -8.18 -7.53
CA ASP A 14 -6.13 -7.68 -8.20
C ASP A 14 -4.90 -7.93 -7.31
N PRO A 15 -3.83 -8.60 -7.82
CA PRO A 15 -2.61 -8.88 -7.05
C PRO A 15 -2.04 -7.66 -6.32
N VAL A 16 -2.15 -6.47 -6.91
CA VAL A 16 -1.67 -5.21 -6.33
C VAL A 16 -2.49 -4.82 -5.11
N GLU A 17 -3.81 -5.02 -5.14
CA GLU A 17 -4.66 -4.75 -3.98
C GLU A 17 -4.33 -5.67 -2.82
N ARG A 18 -4.16 -6.97 -3.11
CA ARG A 18 -3.74 -7.96 -2.11
C ARG A 18 -2.39 -7.62 -1.50
N ALA A 19 -1.45 -7.17 -2.35
CA ALA A 19 -0.14 -6.71 -1.90
C ALA A 19 -0.21 -5.44 -1.04
N LEU A 20 -1.07 -4.48 -1.38
CA LEU A 20 -1.32 -3.27 -0.57
C LEU A 20 -2.00 -3.60 0.77
N LYS A 21 -2.88 -4.60 0.80
CA LYS A 21 -3.46 -5.17 2.05
C LYS A 21 -2.43 -5.96 2.86
N GLY A 22 -1.35 -6.37 2.19
CA GLY A 22 -0.24 -7.16 2.71
C GLY A 22 -0.59 -8.60 3.00
N GLU A 23 -1.32 -9.21 2.06
CA GLU A 23 -1.68 -10.63 2.10
C GLU A 23 -0.50 -11.56 1.74
N PHE A 24 0.63 -11.02 1.26
CA PHE A 24 1.86 -11.76 0.98
C PHE A 24 2.98 -11.42 1.97
N ALA A 25 4.11 -12.11 1.86
CA ALA A 25 5.34 -11.73 2.54
C ALA A 25 5.78 -10.31 2.12
N PRO A 26 6.46 -9.54 2.99
CA PRO A 26 6.79 -8.12 2.74
C PRO A 26 7.55 -7.87 1.43
N ASP A 27 8.52 -8.72 1.10
CA ASP A 27 9.30 -8.68 -0.14
C ASP A 27 8.43 -8.92 -1.38
N VAL A 28 7.53 -9.91 -1.31
CA VAL A 28 6.56 -10.22 -2.37
C VAL A 28 5.56 -9.07 -2.54
N ASN A 29 5.06 -8.49 -1.45
CA ASN A 29 4.17 -7.33 -1.51
C ASN A 29 4.85 -6.18 -2.26
N ASN A 30 6.08 -5.85 -1.89
CA ASN A 30 6.83 -4.80 -2.55
C ASN A 30 7.04 -5.10 -4.03
N LEU A 31 7.47 -6.33 -4.38
CA LEU A 31 7.67 -6.76 -5.76
C LEU A 31 6.43 -6.56 -6.62
N VAL A 32 5.26 -6.98 -6.13
CA VAL A 32 4.00 -6.82 -6.85
C VAL A 32 3.64 -5.34 -7.00
N ILE A 33 3.81 -4.53 -5.94
CA ILE A 33 3.44 -3.11 -5.96
C ILE A 33 4.35 -2.31 -6.89
N PHE A 34 5.68 -2.42 -6.77
CA PHE A 34 6.56 -1.64 -7.65
C PHE A 34 6.53 -2.16 -9.09
N GLY A 35 6.36 -3.47 -9.30
CA GLY A 35 6.14 -4.04 -10.62
C GLY A 35 4.91 -3.43 -11.27
N TYR A 36 3.83 -3.26 -10.52
CA TYR A 36 2.66 -2.51 -10.98
C TYR A 36 2.98 -1.04 -11.29
N CYS A 37 3.71 -0.33 -10.42
CA CYS A 37 4.12 1.04 -10.69
C CYS A 37 4.85 1.16 -12.04
N GLN A 38 5.78 0.25 -12.33
CA GLN A 38 6.55 0.23 -13.58
C GLN A 38 5.70 -0.05 -14.84
N THR A 39 4.47 -0.56 -14.70
CA THR A 39 3.55 -0.71 -15.84
C THR A 39 3.01 0.64 -16.35
N CYS A 40 2.98 1.67 -15.51
CA CYS A 40 2.62 3.01 -15.92
C CYS A 40 3.79 3.68 -16.66
N HIS A 41 3.53 4.25 -17.84
CA HIS A 41 4.55 4.94 -18.67
C HIS A 41 5.44 5.89 -17.86
N ILE A 42 4.82 6.72 -17.00
CA ILE A 42 5.51 7.74 -16.19
C ILE A 42 6.44 7.16 -15.11
N HIS A 43 6.36 5.86 -14.83
CA HIS A 43 7.09 5.17 -13.78
C HIS A 43 7.91 3.98 -14.32
N ARG A 44 8.10 3.88 -15.64
CA ARG A 44 8.83 2.75 -16.24
C ARG A 44 10.26 2.59 -15.70
N ALA A 45 10.91 3.70 -15.35
CA ALA A 45 12.23 3.73 -14.73
C ALA A 45 12.17 3.85 -13.19
N PHE A 46 11.04 3.52 -12.57
CA PHE A 46 10.88 3.63 -11.11
C PHE A 46 11.86 2.71 -10.39
N ASN A 47 12.66 3.30 -9.52
CA ASN A 47 13.53 2.60 -8.58
C ASN A 47 13.00 2.81 -7.15
N PRO A 48 12.62 1.74 -6.42
CA PRO A 48 12.03 1.86 -5.08
C PRO A 48 13.02 2.45 -4.06
N SER A 49 14.31 2.14 -4.16
CA SER A 49 15.32 2.64 -3.23
C SER A 49 15.55 4.14 -3.38
N GLU A 50 15.65 4.63 -4.62
CA GLU A 50 15.75 6.07 -4.91
C GLU A 50 14.48 6.82 -4.50
N HIS A 51 13.32 6.22 -4.77
CA HIS A 51 12.04 6.76 -4.33
C HIS A 51 12.01 6.95 -2.81
N LEU A 52 12.34 5.90 -2.04
CA LEU A 52 12.37 5.94 -0.58
C LEU A 52 13.39 6.95 -0.05
N ALA A 53 14.59 7.02 -0.62
CA ALA A 53 15.60 8.01 -0.24
C ALA A 53 15.10 9.45 -0.39
N ARG A 54 14.29 9.72 -1.42
CA ARG A 54 13.69 11.03 -1.67
C ARG A 54 12.49 11.32 -0.78
N VAL A 55 11.60 10.35 -0.54
CA VAL A 55 10.32 10.62 0.13
C VAL A 55 10.38 10.49 1.66
N ARG A 56 11.20 9.59 2.21
CA ARG A 56 11.27 9.37 3.68
C ARG A 56 11.63 10.65 4.46
N PRO A 57 12.57 11.50 4.00
CA PRO A 57 12.89 12.76 4.69
C PRO A 57 11.75 13.77 4.75
N LEU A 58 10.69 13.60 3.93
CA LEU A 58 9.53 14.51 3.92
C LEU A 58 8.56 14.23 5.07
N TYR A 59 8.68 13.07 5.72
CA TYR A 59 7.86 12.66 6.85
C TYR A 59 8.59 12.91 8.17
N ASP A 60 7.82 13.11 9.23
CA ASP A 60 8.29 13.39 10.58
C ASP A 60 8.02 12.24 11.57
N ARG A 61 7.34 11.17 11.12
CA ARG A 61 6.87 10.09 12.00
C ARG A 61 7.11 8.70 11.44
N THR A 62 7.33 7.75 12.34
CA THR A 62 7.25 6.31 12.05
C THR A 62 5.81 5.87 11.74
N PRO A 63 5.61 4.93 10.81
CA PRO A 63 6.64 4.14 10.11
C PRO A 63 7.28 4.84 8.92
N TYR A 64 6.73 5.98 8.46
CA TYR A 64 7.08 6.57 7.16
C TYR A 64 8.54 7.01 7.02
N THR A 65 9.18 7.42 8.12
CA THR A 65 10.60 7.81 8.12
C THR A 65 11.55 6.62 7.96
N VAL A 66 11.12 5.42 8.32
CA VAL A 66 11.98 4.23 8.45
C VAL A 66 11.61 3.07 7.51
N THR A 67 10.40 3.08 6.97
CA THR A 67 9.85 1.96 6.18
C THR A 67 10.61 1.69 4.88
N ASN A 68 10.68 0.42 4.52
CA ASN A 68 11.04 -0.06 3.19
C ASN A 68 9.85 -0.69 2.44
N GLN A 69 8.64 -0.64 3.00
CA GLN A 69 7.45 -1.26 2.43
C GLN A 69 6.55 -0.24 1.76
N CYS A 70 6.17 -0.50 0.50
CA CYS A 70 5.30 0.40 -0.28
C CYS A 70 3.93 0.60 0.40
N ARG A 71 3.39 -0.45 1.03
CA ARG A 71 2.09 -0.42 1.74
C ARG A 71 2.07 0.43 3.01
N ALA A 72 3.23 0.92 3.45
CA ALA A 72 3.27 1.88 4.56
C ALA A 72 2.62 3.20 4.17
N CYS A 73 2.85 3.66 2.93
CA CYS A 73 2.33 4.93 2.42
C CYS A 73 1.19 4.74 1.40
N HIS A 74 1.19 3.65 0.65
CA HIS A 74 0.19 3.38 -0.38
C HIS A 74 -0.86 2.40 0.11
N LEU A 75 -2.12 2.74 -0.08
CA LEU A 75 -3.27 1.98 0.42
C LEU A 75 -4.25 1.68 -0.70
N VAL A 76 -5.07 0.66 -0.47
CA VAL A 76 -6.37 0.53 -1.12
C VAL A 76 -7.44 0.82 -0.07
N SER A 77 -8.40 1.66 -0.42
CA SER A 77 -9.61 1.91 0.37
C SER A 77 -10.82 1.58 -0.48
N GLU A 78 -11.93 1.28 0.17
CA GLU A 78 -13.20 0.97 -0.47
C GLU A 78 -14.23 2.01 -0.05
N ASP A 79 -15.05 2.50 -0.99
CA ASP A 79 -16.14 3.41 -0.67
C ASP A 79 -17.44 2.67 -0.33
N THR A 80 -18.50 3.41 -0.04
CA THR A 80 -19.81 2.86 0.36
C THR A 80 -20.50 2.04 -0.73
N TRP A 81 -20.01 2.10 -1.97
CA TRP A 81 -20.51 1.32 -3.12
C TRP A 81 -19.58 0.18 -3.50
N ASN A 82 -18.64 -0.18 -2.63
CA ASN A 82 -17.61 -1.20 -2.86
C ASN A 82 -16.65 -0.85 -4.02
N VAL A 83 -16.55 0.43 -4.40
CA VAL A 83 -15.57 0.88 -5.39
C VAL A 83 -14.23 1.06 -4.70
N LYS A 84 -13.20 0.45 -5.28
CA LYS A 84 -11.86 0.45 -4.73
C LYS A 84 -11.06 1.64 -5.26
N HIS A 85 -10.45 2.35 -4.34
CA HIS A 85 -9.64 3.55 -4.57
C HIS A 85 -8.23 3.31 -4.04
N ARG A 86 -7.21 3.50 -4.89
CA ARG A 86 -5.83 3.52 -4.42
C ARG A 86 -5.48 4.91 -3.91
N LYS A 87 -4.90 4.98 -2.71
CA LYS A 87 -4.58 6.22 -2.02
C LYS A 87 -3.11 6.26 -1.62
N THR A 88 -2.58 7.47 -1.50
CA THR A 88 -1.27 7.72 -0.94
C THR A 88 -1.45 8.58 0.30
N ILE A 89 -0.86 8.17 1.41
CA ILE A 89 -0.75 8.98 2.61
C ILE A 89 0.33 10.01 2.34
N PHE A 90 -0.01 11.31 2.35
CA PHE A 90 0.97 12.36 2.14
C PHE A 90 1.52 12.90 3.47
N PRO A 91 2.70 13.53 3.47
CA PRO A 91 3.26 14.12 4.69
C PRO A 91 2.32 15.10 5.40
N ALA A 92 1.51 15.86 4.65
CA ALA A 92 0.51 16.76 5.21
C ALA A 92 -0.58 16.03 6.00
N ASP A 93 -0.99 14.84 5.54
CA ASP A 93 -1.99 14.03 6.24
C ASP A 93 -1.43 13.43 7.53
N VAL A 94 -0.14 13.05 7.52
CA VAL A 94 0.58 12.55 8.70
C VAL A 94 0.71 13.63 9.75
N ARG A 95 1.10 14.85 9.36
CA ARG A 95 1.14 16.02 10.27
C ARG A 95 -0.21 16.32 10.90
N GLN A 96 -1.28 16.11 10.15
CA GLN A 96 -2.67 16.29 10.63
C GLN A 96 -3.23 15.05 11.34
N ASN A 97 -2.41 14.03 11.58
CA ASN A 97 -2.77 12.80 12.28
C ASN A 97 -3.94 12.02 11.66
N ARG A 98 -4.18 12.16 10.35
CA ARG A 98 -5.33 11.57 9.65
C ARG A 98 -5.26 10.04 9.51
N TYR A 99 -4.09 9.45 9.73
CA TYR A 99 -3.83 8.02 9.49
C TYR A 99 -3.28 7.28 10.72
N ALA A 100 -3.50 7.79 11.94
CA ALA A 100 -3.01 7.19 13.18
C ALA A 100 -3.40 5.70 13.36
N ALA A 101 -4.63 5.33 12.98
CA ALA A 101 -5.08 3.94 13.05
C ALA A 101 -4.31 3.03 12.09
N HIS A 102 -4.00 3.52 10.89
CA HIS A 102 -3.17 2.82 9.92
C HIS A 102 -1.73 2.69 10.42
N GLU A 103 -1.14 3.75 10.98
CA GLU A 103 0.21 3.73 11.58
C GLU A 103 0.32 2.64 12.64
N LYS A 104 -0.64 2.62 13.57
CA LYS A 104 -0.69 1.63 14.65
C LYS A 104 -0.81 0.21 14.11
N ARG A 105 -1.68 -0.01 13.11
CA ARG A 105 -1.83 -1.33 12.47
C ARG A 105 -0.55 -1.75 11.76
N PHE A 106 0.05 -0.85 10.99
CA PHE A 106 1.27 -1.16 10.25
C PHE A 106 2.42 -1.54 11.17
N LEU A 107 2.64 -0.80 12.27
CA LEU A 107 3.68 -1.12 13.24
C LEU A 107 3.40 -2.43 14.00
N LYS A 108 2.13 -2.73 14.27
CA LYS A 108 1.74 -4.03 14.85
C LYS A 108 2.05 -5.19 13.90
N ASP A 109 1.76 -5.01 12.61
CA ASP A 109 2.00 -6.01 11.56
C ASP A 109 3.50 -6.17 11.25
N ASN A 110 4.34 -5.19 11.62
CA ASN A 110 5.76 -5.11 11.27
C ASN A 110 6.59 -4.64 12.49
N PRO A 111 6.80 -5.53 13.48
CA PRO A 111 7.46 -5.20 14.74
C PRO A 111 8.95 -4.85 14.58
N GLU A 112 9.55 -5.11 13.42
CA GLU A 112 10.92 -4.71 13.09
C GLU A 112 11.10 -3.20 12.93
N PHE A 113 10.02 -2.45 12.70
CA PHE A 113 10.09 -0.99 12.63
C PHE A 113 9.92 -0.39 14.04
N PRO A 114 10.81 0.53 14.45
CA PRO A 114 10.69 1.19 15.73
C PRO A 114 9.38 1.98 15.82
N SER A 115 8.68 1.83 16.94
CA SER A 115 7.56 2.69 17.30
C SER A 115 8.09 3.98 17.93
N GLY A 116 8.13 5.08 17.18
CA GLY A 116 8.55 6.39 17.69
C GLY A 116 9.11 7.30 16.59
N GLY A 117 8.56 8.51 16.44
CA GLY A 117 9.15 9.56 15.62
C GLY A 117 10.46 10.08 16.22
N LYS A 118 11.28 10.76 15.40
CA LYS A 118 12.44 11.49 15.91
C LYS A 118 12.04 12.53 16.95
#